data_AF-A0A7S0GQ34-F1
#
_entry.id   AF-A0A7S0GQ34-F1
#
_cell.length_a   1.000
_cell.length_b   1.000
_cell.length_c   1.000
_cell.angle_alpha   90.00
_cell.angle_beta   90.00
_cell.angle_gamma   90.00
#
_symmetry.space_group_name_H-M   'P 1'
#
loop_
_entity.id
_entity.type
_entity.pdbx_description
1 polymer ?
#
loop_
_entity_poly.entity_id
_entity_poly.type
_entity_poly.pdbx_seq_one_letter_code
_entity_poly.pdbx_strand_id
1 'polypeptide(L)'
;SGVLTVDGKVASTTLSTTGAATLGGLVAVGGAHSDATKELYVNGDVYATGTIVSASDARFKRNVKNVTDALDIARRVSAVTFSFRTEDFPERRFPSTPQTGMLAHELEAVLPDLVSKDDRGFKGVAYERLGVYALAAVKELDEEVRLLRAALDAVKATLERMSDA
;
A
#
# COMPACT_ATOMS: atom_id res chain seq x y z
N SER A 1 15.73 -29.70 24.65
CA SER A 1 14.59 -28.93 24.14
C SER A 1 13.32 -29.49 24.75
N GLY A 2 12.52 -28.68 25.41
CA GLY A 2 11.18 -29.07 25.86
C GLY A 2 10.18 -28.63 24.80
N VAL A 3 9.22 -29.50 24.46
CA VAL A 3 8.05 -29.10 23.67
C VAL A 3 6.96 -28.79 24.68
N LEU A 4 6.49 -27.54 24.71
CA LEU A 4 5.28 -27.16 25.43
C LEU A 4 4.10 -27.28 24.47
N THR A 5 3.31 -28.35 24.62
CA THR A 5 2.06 -28.51 23.90
C THR A 5 0.92 -27.90 24.71
N VAL A 6 0.13 -27.04 24.10
CA VAL A 6 -1.06 -26.46 24.72
C VAL A 6 -2.27 -26.78 23.86
N ASP A 7 -3.08 -27.74 24.30
CA ASP A 7 -4.28 -28.20 23.59
C ASP A 7 -5.54 -27.38 23.91
N GLY A 8 -5.37 -26.11 24.32
CA GLY A 8 -6.47 -25.24 24.75
C GLY A 8 -6.21 -23.75 24.58
N LYS A 9 -7.26 -22.94 24.75
CA LYS A 9 -7.16 -21.48 24.70
C LYS A 9 -6.46 -20.95 25.96
N VAL A 10 -5.29 -20.35 25.80
CA VAL A 10 -4.60 -19.63 26.89
C VAL A 10 -5.18 -18.22 26.96
N ALA A 11 -5.84 -17.88 28.07
CA ALA A 11 -6.56 -16.61 28.22
C ALA A 11 -5.62 -15.39 28.29
N SER A 12 -4.44 -15.55 28.91
CA SER A 12 -3.38 -14.57 28.98
C SER A 12 -2.12 -15.28 29.51
N THR A 13 -1.04 -15.23 28.76
CA THR A 13 0.28 -15.72 29.17
C THR A 13 1.34 -14.81 28.57
N THR A 14 2.32 -14.43 29.37
CA THR A 14 3.57 -13.88 28.88
C THR A 14 4.46 -15.05 28.46
N LEU A 15 4.84 -15.12 27.18
CA LEU A 15 5.90 -16.02 26.72
C LEU A 15 7.24 -15.29 26.86
N SER A 16 8.04 -15.69 27.85
CA SER A 16 9.41 -15.18 28.04
C SER A 16 10.42 -16.21 27.56
N THR A 17 11.22 -15.84 26.54
CA THR A 17 12.34 -16.65 26.05
C THR A 17 13.65 -15.93 26.36
N THR A 18 14.69 -16.68 26.72
CA THR A 18 16.05 -16.13 26.91
C THR A 18 16.82 -15.94 25.59
N GLY A 19 16.29 -16.48 24.49
CA GLY A 19 16.82 -16.34 23.13
C GLY A 19 15.71 -16.05 22.11
N ALA A 20 16.03 -16.23 20.82
CA ALA A 20 15.08 -15.99 19.74
C ALA A 20 13.85 -16.91 19.83
N ALA A 21 12.67 -16.33 19.63
CA ALA A 21 11.44 -17.06 19.38
C ALA A 21 11.20 -17.13 17.87
N THR A 22 11.13 -18.34 17.33
CA THR A 22 10.83 -18.56 15.90
C THR A 22 9.43 -19.13 15.77
N LEU A 23 8.61 -18.50 14.93
CA LEU A 23 7.25 -18.92 14.62
C LEU A 23 7.29 -19.50 13.19
N GLY A 24 6.99 -20.79 13.05
CA GLY A 24 7.02 -21.50 11.78
C GLY A 24 5.68 -21.51 11.03
N GLY A 25 4.69 -20.75 11.52
CA GLY A 25 3.35 -20.70 10.97
C GLY A 25 2.72 -19.33 11.13
N LEU A 26 1.41 -19.24 10.86
CA LEU A 26 0.66 -17.99 10.89
C LEU A 26 0.65 -17.36 12.28
N VAL A 27 0.81 -16.04 12.32
CA VAL A 27 0.75 -15.22 13.52
C VAL A 27 -0.41 -14.25 13.37
N ALA A 28 -1.44 -14.42 14.19
CA ALA A 28 -2.58 -13.52 14.25
C ALA A 28 -2.56 -12.71 15.56
N VAL A 29 -2.62 -11.39 15.46
CA VAL A 29 -2.60 -10.46 16.59
C VAL A 29 -3.96 -9.76 16.67
N GLY A 30 -4.58 -9.79 17.85
CA GLY A 30 -5.86 -9.10 18.08
C GLY A 30 -7.11 -9.84 17.58
N GLY A 31 -6.97 -11.06 17.07
CA GLY A 31 -8.08 -11.93 16.64
C GLY A 31 -7.56 -13.22 15.99
N ALA A 32 -8.45 -14.20 15.79
CA ALA A 32 -8.14 -15.39 15.01
C ALA A 32 -8.37 -15.11 13.52
N HIS A 33 -7.52 -15.67 12.66
CA HIS A 33 -7.62 -15.53 11.21
C HIS A 33 -7.15 -16.82 10.52
N SER A 34 -7.70 -17.10 9.35
CA SER A 34 -7.47 -18.32 8.57
C SER A 34 -6.82 -18.08 7.20
N ASP A 35 -6.46 -16.83 6.87
CA ASP A 35 -5.73 -16.51 5.63
C ASP A 35 -4.29 -17.01 5.68
N ALA A 36 -4.07 -18.15 5.04
CA ALA A 36 -2.76 -18.78 4.90
C ALA A 36 -1.79 -17.99 3.99
N THR A 37 -2.25 -16.94 3.30
CA THR A 37 -1.41 -16.08 2.45
C THR A 37 -0.78 -14.91 3.22
N LYS A 38 -1.14 -14.72 4.49
CA LYS A 38 -0.62 -13.64 5.36
C LYS A 38 0.02 -14.27 6.59
N GLU A 39 1.35 -14.41 6.56
CA GLU A 39 2.09 -14.99 7.69
C GLU A 39 1.95 -14.17 8.98
N LEU A 40 1.79 -12.85 8.87
CA LEU A 40 1.44 -11.94 9.96
C LEU A 40 0.13 -11.22 9.64
N TYR A 41 -0.87 -11.40 10.48
CA TYR A 41 -2.17 -10.72 10.40
C TYR A 41 -2.46 -9.96 11.69
N VAL A 42 -2.81 -8.67 11.58
CA VAL A 42 -3.01 -7.79 12.74
C VAL A 42 -4.38 -7.12 12.65
N ASN A 43 -5.20 -7.31 13.68
CA ASN A 43 -6.37 -6.48 13.93
C ASN A 43 -5.95 -5.28 14.80
N GLY A 44 -5.98 -4.09 14.21
CA GLY A 44 -5.58 -2.83 14.83
C GLY A 44 -4.25 -2.29 14.29
N ASP A 45 -3.62 -1.42 15.07
CA ASP A 45 -2.47 -0.66 14.62
C ASP A 45 -1.15 -1.44 14.71
N VAL A 46 -0.25 -1.17 13.77
CA VAL A 46 1.16 -1.58 13.84
C VAL A 46 2.01 -0.35 14.10
N TYR A 47 2.61 -0.26 15.29
CA TYR A 47 3.54 0.80 15.64
C TYR A 47 4.98 0.30 15.58
N ALA A 48 5.73 0.73 14.57
CA ALA A 48 7.16 0.43 14.42
C ALA A 48 7.99 1.69 14.72
N THR A 49 8.93 1.61 15.67
CA THR A 49 9.88 2.69 15.95
C THR A 49 11.00 2.78 14.91
N GLY A 50 11.16 1.74 14.09
CA GLY A 50 12.12 1.64 13.00
C GLY A 50 11.44 1.49 11.64
N THR A 51 12.16 0.90 10.69
CA THR A 51 11.71 0.78 9.30
C THR A 51 11.06 -0.58 9.03
N ILE A 52 9.94 -0.57 8.29
CA ILE A 52 9.40 -1.77 7.63
C ILE A 52 10.10 -1.91 6.27
N VAL A 53 10.91 -2.96 6.11
CA VAL A 53 11.74 -3.17 4.91
C VAL A 53 11.13 -4.26 4.03
N SER A 54 10.95 -3.94 2.74
CA SER A 54 10.58 -4.91 1.70
C SER A 54 11.80 -5.34 0.89
N ALA A 55 11.98 -6.65 0.67
CA ALA A 55 13.03 -7.17 -0.20
C ALA A 55 12.88 -6.62 -1.63
N SER A 56 13.98 -6.09 -2.20
CA SER A 56 13.93 -5.39 -3.50
C SER A 56 15.20 -5.56 -4.35
N ASP A 57 16.10 -6.47 -3.96
CA ASP A 57 17.33 -6.78 -4.69
C ASP A 57 17.02 -7.20 -6.15
N ALA A 58 17.86 -6.79 -7.11
CA ALA A 58 17.68 -7.12 -8.52
C ALA A 58 17.65 -8.64 -8.77
N ARG A 59 18.38 -9.43 -7.97
CA ARG A 59 18.41 -10.90 -8.08
C ARG A 59 17.09 -11.58 -7.71
N PHE A 60 16.23 -10.89 -6.95
CA PHE A 60 14.90 -11.38 -6.60
C PHE A 60 13.85 -11.03 -7.66
N LYS A 61 14.22 -10.31 -8.72
CA LYS A 61 13.30 -9.78 -9.72
C LYS A 61 13.57 -10.38 -11.09
N ARG A 62 12.51 -10.56 -11.86
CA ARG A 62 12.53 -10.94 -13.27
C ARG A 62 11.52 -10.10 -14.04
N ASN A 63 11.72 -9.92 -15.34
CA ASN A 63 10.82 -9.14 -16.20
C ASN A 63 10.59 -7.70 -15.72
N VAL A 64 11.66 -7.02 -15.29
CA VAL A 64 11.59 -5.64 -14.81
C VAL A 64 11.20 -4.71 -15.94
N LYS A 65 10.11 -3.95 -15.75
CA LYS A 65 9.60 -2.94 -16.68
C LYS A 65 9.34 -1.65 -15.90
N ASN A 66 9.38 -0.52 -16.62
CA ASN A 66 8.95 0.76 -16.05
C ASN A 66 7.45 0.73 -15.77
N VAL A 67 7.04 1.45 -14.73
CA VAL A 67 5.63 1.82 -14.53
C VAL A 67 5.33 2.93 -15.53
N THR A 68 4.25 2.75 -16.30
CA THR A 68 3.75 3.72 -17.29
C THR A 68 2.30 4.05 -16.99
N ASP A 69 1.80 5.13 -17.59
CA ASP A 69 0.42 5.62 -17.44
C ASP A 69 0.07 5.97 -15.99
N ALA A 70 1.09 6.24 -15.18
CA ALA A 70 0.95 6.46 -13.74
C ALA A 70 0.18 7.75 -13.43
N LEU A 71 0.36 8.80 -14.25
CA LEU A 71 -0.39 10.05 -14.13
C LEU A 71 -1.88 9.82 -14.41
N ASP A 72 -2.21 9.05 -15.44
CA ASP A 72 -3.61 8.71 -15.76
C ASP A 72 -4.24 7.79 -14.72
N ILE A 73 -3.47 6.87 -14.15
CA ILE A 73 -3.89 6.07 -13.00
C ILE A 73 -4.20 6.99 -11.81
N ALA A 74 -3.30 7.92 -11.48
CA ALA A 74 -3.49 8.86 -10.38
C ALA A 74 -4.73 9.75 -10.57
N ARG A 75 -5.07 10.14 -11.81
CA ARG A 75 -6.28 10.92 -12.11
C ARG A 75 -7.59 10.15 -11.92
N ARG A 76 -7.56 8.81 -11.94
CA ARG A 76 -8.75 7.95 -11.86
C ARG A 76 -9.13 7.52 -10.45
N VAL A 77 -8.25 7.71 -9.47
CA VAL A 77 -8.48 7.28 -8.08
C VAL A 77 -8.67 8.48 -7.18
N SER A 78 -9.70 8.46 -6.34
CA SER A 78 -9.97 9.54 -5.40
C SER A 78 -9.22 9.35 -4.08
N ALA A 79 -8.54 10.40 -3.62
CA ALA A 79 -8.13 10.50 -2.23
C ALA A 79 -9.35 10.93 -1.39
N VAL A 80 -9.69 10.16 -0.36
CA VAL A 80 -10.90 10.36 0.44
C VAL A 80 -10.59 10.38 1.93
N THR A 81 -11.42 11.10 2.68
CA THR A 81 -11.46 11.03 4.14
C THR A 81 -12.67 10.20 4.55
N PHE A 82 -12.50 9.31 5.53
CA PHE A 82 -13.56 8.40 5.97
C PHE A 82 -13.42 8.07 7.46
N SER A 83 -14.50 7.54 8.04
CA SER A 83 -14.48 6.93 9.37
C SER A 83 -14.84 5.46 9.24
N PHE A 84 -14.15 4.59 9.98
CA PHE A 84 -14.49 3.18 10.03
C PHE A 84 -15.81 2.97 10.77
N ARG A 85 -16.56 1.94 10.36
CA ARG A 85 -17.76 1.48 11.07
C ARG A 85 -17.34 0.60 12.24
N THR A 86 -16.87 1.22 13.32
CA THR A 86 -16.32 0.54 14.49
C THR A 86 -17.35 -0.33 15.22
N GLU A 87 -18.62 0.05 15.16
CA GLU A 87 -19.74 -0.65 15.80
C GLU A 87 -20.17 -1.89 15.01
N ASP A 88 -20.09 -1.82 13.68
CA ASP A 88 -20.44 -2.92 12.78
C ASP A 88 -19.34 -4.01 12.76
N PHE A 89 -18.09 -3.64 13.07
CA PHE A 89 -16.90 -4.52 13.00
C PHE A 89 -15.98 -4.38 14.22
N PRO A 90 -16.47 -4.60 15.45
CA PRO A 90 -15.70 -4.36 16.68
C PRO A 90 -14.46 -5.26 16.80
N GLU A 91 -14.48 -6.45 16.19
CA GLU A 91 -13.37 -7.39 16.19
C GLU A 91 -12.15 -6.92 15.38
N ARG A 92 -12.36 -6.00 14.45
CA ARG A 92 -11.31 -5.43 13.58
C ARG A 92 -10.45 -4.41 14.30
N ARG A 93 -10.95 -3.85 15.41
CA ARG A 93 -10.24 -2.85 16.22
C ARG A 93 -9.77 -1.65 15.38
N PHE A 94 -10.63 -1.20 14.47
CA PHE A 94 -10.34 -0.01 13.67
C PHE A 94 -10.17 1.23 14.55
N PRO A 95 -9.34 2.20 14.13
CA PRO A 95 -9.26 3.48 14.83
C PRO A 95 -10.60 4.21 14.75
N SER A 96 -10.98 4.87 15.84
CA SER A 96 -12.23 5.65 15.95
C SER A 96 -12.11 7.07 15.40
N THR A 97 -10.90 7.52 15.04
CA THR A 97 -10.66 8.84 14.47
C THR A 97 -10.84 8.83 12.94
N PRO A 98 -11.14 9.98 12.32
CA PRO A 98 -11.18 10.09 10.86
C PRO A 98 -9.83 9.72 10.23
N GLN A 99 -9.89 8.98 9.13
CA GLN A 99 -8.75 8.48 8.37
C GLN A 99 -8.72 9.10 6.98
N THR A 100 -7.56 9.10 6.34
CA THR A 100 -7.40 9.47 4.93
C THR A 100 -6.85 8.28 4.16
N GLY A 101 -7.37 8.04 2.96
CA GLY A 101 -6.93 6.94 2.12
C GLY A 101 -7.68 6.91 0.80
N MET A 102 -7.90 5.70 0.28
CA MET A 102 -8.58 5.44 -0.99
C MET A 102 -9.55 4.28 -0.85
N LEU A 103 -10.55 4.23 -1.72
CA LEU A 103 -11.45 3.09 -1.82
C LEU A 103 -10.76 1.96 -2.58
N ALA A 104 -10.58 0.81 -1.92
CA ALA A 104 -9.96 -0.36 -2.53
C ALA A 104 -10.67 -0.84 -3.81
N HIS A 105 -11.97 -0.56 -3.96
CA HIS A 105 -12.75 -0.92 -5.15
C HIS A 105 -12.40 -0.05 -6.37
N GLU A 106 -12.19 1.25 -6.17
CA GLU A 106 -11.72 2.14 -7.24
C GLU A 106 -10.29 1.79 -7.63
N LEU A 107 -9.45 1.53 -6.63
CA LEU A 107 -8.06 1.15 -6.87
C LEU A 107 -7.95 -0.19 -7.60
N GLU A 108 -8.78 -1.18 -7.28
CA GLU A 108 -8.76 -2.50 -7.94
C GLU A 108 -9.05 -2.39 -9.45
N ALA A 109 -9.85 -1.42 -9.87
CA ALA A 109 -10.18 -1.23 -11.29
C ALA A 109 -8.99 -0.74 -12.13
N VAL A 110 -8.01 -0.07 -11.51
CA VAL A 110 -6.84 0.51 -12.20
C VAL A 110 -5.50 -0.13 -11.80
N LEU A 111 -5.40 -0.63 -10.57
CA LEU A 111 -4.22 -1.24 -9.95
C LEU A 111 -4.64 -2.48 -9.14
N PRO A 112 -5.14 -3.54 -9.80
CA PRO A 112 -5.62 -4.75 -9.10
C PRO A 112 -4.53 -5.41 -8.26
N ASP A 113 -3.27 -5.35 -8.68
CA ASP A 113 -2.12 -5.95 -7.97
C ASP A 113 -1.84 -5.32 -6.60
N LEU A 114 -2.36 -4.11 -6.34
CA LEU A 114 -2.20 -3.43 -5.05
C LEU A 114 -3.36 -3.72 -4.09
N VAL A 115 -4.37 -4.47 -4.54
CA VAL A 115 -5.54 -4.81 -3.75
C VAL A 115 -5.53 -6.30 -3.45
N SER A 116 -5.67 -6.65 -2.19
CA SER A 116 -5.81 -8.04 -1.75
C SER A 116 -7.07 -8.20 -0.93
N LYS A 117 -7.55 -9.44 -0.79
CA LYS A 117 -8.69 -9.78 0.05
C LYS A 117 -8.21 -10.61 1.24
N ASP A 118 -8.86 -10.44 2.38
CA ASP A 118 -8.70 -11.34 3.52
C ASP A 118 -9.57 -12.60 3.38
N ASP A 119 -9.50 -13.49 4.37
CA ASP A 119 -10.25 -14.76 4.39
C ASP A 119 -11.78 -14.59 4.43
N ARG A 120 -12.26 -13.38 4.73
CA ARG A 120 -13.67 -13.00 4.76
C ARG A 120 -14.08 -12.17 3.52
N GLY A 121 -13.16 -11.97 2.58
CA GLY A 121 -13.41 -11.27 1.32
C GLY A 121 -13.32 -9.75 1.41
N PHE A 122 -12.93 -9.17 2.54
CA PHE A 122 -12.73 -7.73 2.68
C PHE A 122 -11.43 -7.30 1.99
N LYS A 123 -11.49 -6.17 1.29
CA LYS A 123 -10.35 -5.66 0.51
C LYS A 123 -9.43 -4.78 1.35
N GLY A 124 -8.13 -4.98 1.18
CA GLY A 124 -7.06 -4.14 1.70
C GLY A 124 -6.16 -3.63 0.59
N VAL A 125 -5.47 -2.51 0.83
CA VAL A 125 -4.59 -1.83 -0.13
C VAL A 125 -3.14 -1.88 0.36
N ALA A 126 -2.21 -2.21 -0.55
CA ALA A 126 -0.76 -2.12 -0.34
C ALA A 126 -0.29 -0.66 -0.48
N TYR A 127 -0.60 0.17 0.53
CA TYR A 127 -0.32 1.61 0.51
C TYR A 127 1.16 1.94 0.32
N GLU A 128 2.08 1.07 0.77
CA GLU A 128 3.52 1.26 0.63
C GLU A 128 4.00 1.24 -0.83
N ARG A 129 3.22 0.64 -1.74
CA ARG A 129 3.54 0.60 -3.18
C ARG A 129 3.10 1.84 -3.92
N LEU A 130 2.13 2.60 -3.38
CA LEU A 130 1.59 3.78 -4.06
C LEU A 130 2.64 4.87 -4.29
N GLY A 131 3.63 4.98 -3.40
CA GLY A 131 4.75 5.91 -3.59
C GLY A 131 5.56 5.65 -4.87
N VAL A 132 5.62 4.40 -5.34
CA VAL A 132 6.28 4.04 -6.61
C VAL A 132 5.49 4.59 -7.81
N TYR A 133 4.17 4.49 -7.76
CA TYR A 133 3.28 5.06 -8.79
C TYR A 133 3.30 6.58 -8.77
N ALA A 134 3.28 7.19 -7.58
CA ALA A 134 3.41 8.64 -7.45
C ALA A 134 4.72 9.17 -8.05
N LEU A 135 5.84 8.47 -7.82
CA LEU A 135 7.13 8.82 -8.43
C LEU A 135 7.07 8.74 -9.97
N ALA A 136 6.46 7.68 -10.51
CA ALA A 136 6.28 7.55 -11.96
C ALA A 136 5.39 8.66 -12.53
N ALA A 137 4.26 8.96 -11.87
CA ALA A 137 3.34 10.02 -12.28
C ALA A 137 4.00 11.41 -12.27
N VAL A 138 4.84 11.71 -11.27
CA VAL A 138 5.60 12.97 -11.21
C VAL A 138 6.60 13.08 -12.36
N LYS A 139 7.25 11.98 -12.76
CA LYS A 139 8.17 11.96 -13.90
C LYS A 139 7.43 12.14 -15.23
N GLU A 140 6.27 11.52 -15.39
CA GLU A 140 5.41 11.71 -16.57
C GLU A 140 4.93 13.16 -16.65
N LEU A 141 4.48 13.73 -15.54
CA LEU A 141 4.06 15.12 -15.47
C LEU A 141 5.19 16.12 -15.79
N ASP A 142 6.40 15.87 -15.29
CA ASP A 142 7.58 16.71 -15.59
C ASP A 142 7.88 16.72 -17.10
N GLU A 143 7.81 15.57 -17.75
CA GLU A 143 8.03 15.47 -19.18
C GLU A 143 6.94 16.20 -19.98
N GLU A 144 5.66 16.06 -19.60
CA GLU A 144 4.56 16.84 -20.22
C GLU A 144 4.78 18.35 -20.07
N VAL A 145 5.17 18.82 -18.89
CA VAL A 145 5.46 20.23 -18.64
C VAL A 145 6.63 20.73 -19.50
N ARG A 146 7.69 19.93 -19.64
CA ARG A 146 8.85 20.27 -20.48
C ARG A 146 8.46 20.40 -21.95
N LEU A 147 7.66 19.47 -22.46
CA LEU A 147 7.16 19.50 -23.84
C LEU A 147 6.25 20.70 -24.09
N LEU A 148 5.33 21.00 -23.16
CA LEU A 148 4.45 22.16 -23.25
C LEU A 148 5.21 23.49 -23.25
N ARG A 149 6.25 23.62 -22.42
CA ARG A 149 7.11 24.82 -22.40
C ARG A 149 7.86 25.00 -23.72
N ALA A 150 8.44 23.93 -24.24
CA ALA A 150 9.14 23.98 -25.52
C ALA A 150 8.21 24.37 -26.68
N ALA A 151 6.98 23.84 -26.69
CA ALA A 151 5.97 24.22 -27.67
C ALA A 151 5.57 25.70 -27.54
N LEU A 152 5.39 26.19 -26.31
CA LEU A 152 5.08 27.60 -26.05
C LEU A 152 6.18 28.54 -26.56
N ASP A 153 7.45 28.21 -26.32
CA ASP A 153 8.58 29.02 -26.78
C ASP A 153 8.68 29.03 -28.31
N ALA A 154 8.44 27.89 -28.97
CA ALA A 154 8.41 27.80 -30.43
C ALA A 154 7.27 28.63 -31.06
N VAL A 155 6.09 28.64 -30.41
CA VAL A 155 4.96 29.46 -30.84
C VAL A 155 5.28 30.95 -30.68
N LYS A 156 5.86 31.36 -29.55
CA LYS A 156 6.27 32.76 -29.32
C LYS A 156 7.28 33.24 -30.37
N ALA A 157 8.32 32.45 -30.65
CA ALA A 157 9.32 32.76 -31.67
C ALA A 157 8.74 32.82 -33.09
N THR A 158 7.62 32.14 -33.35
CA THR A 158 6.92 32.24 -34.64
C THR A 158 6.08 33.52 -34.71
N LEU A 159 5.42 33.89 -33.62
CA LEU A 159 4.64 35.13 -33.54
C LEU A 159 5.52 36.37 -33.70
N GLU A 160 6.69 36.41 -33.04
CA GLU A 160 7.66 37.50 -33.16
C GLU A 160 8.13 37.68 -34.61
N ARG A 161 8.43 36.57 -35.31
CA ARG A 161 8.79 36.61 -36.74
C ARG A 161 7.67 37.10 -37.64
N MET A 162 6.41 36.91 -37.25
CA MET A 162 5.24 37.40 -38.01
C MET A 162 4.92 38.86 -37.70
N SER A 163 5.21 39.35 -36.50
CA SER A 163 5.00 40.78 -36.16
C SER A 163 6.08 41.68 -36.76
N ASP A 164 7.26 41.13 -37.02
CA ASP A 164 8.40 41.86 -37.60
C ASP A 164 8.40 41.88 -39.14
N ALA A 165 7.42 41.23 -39.78
CA ALA A 165 7.25 41.11 -41.23
C ALA A 165 6.09 41.97 -41.75
#